data_AF-A0A1H2AYP3-F1
#
_entry.id   AF-A0A1H2AYP3-F1
#
_cell.length_a   1.000
_cell.length_b   1.000
_cell.length_c   1.000
_cell.angle_alpha   90.00
_cell.angle_beta   90.00
_cell.angle_gamma   90.00
#
_symmetry.space_group_name_H-M   'P 1'
#
loop_
_entity.id
_entity.type
_entity.pdbx_description
1 polymer ?
#
loop_
_entity_poly.entity_id
_entity_poly.type
_entity_poly.pdbx_seq_one_letter_code
_entity_poly.pdbx_strand_id
1 'polypeptide(L)'
;MTDASGRGPQITAEEAAELERARERMLARHKLIEGMIRNNEMQLKNESARGGAEIELECARRDVARGDAGAGAELERATARVQALHEEHQRLVSEREWLNASLLEFESGPSAGEHQRSGHA
;
A
#
# COMPACT_ATOMS: atom_id res chain seq x y z
N MET A 1 -52.48 -4.16 -30.15
CA MET A 1 -52.31 -5.45 -29.44
C MET A 1 -50.99 -5.39 -28.70
N THR A 2 -51.10 -5.22 -27.38
CA THR A 2 -50.23 -5.69 -26.29
C THR A 2 -48.80 -6.20 -26.59
N ASP A 3 -47.84 -5.41 -26.12
CA ASP A 3 -46.54 -5.71 -25.49
C ASP A 3 -45.99 -7.15 -25.56
N ALA A 4 -44.81 -7.28 -26.19
CA ALA A 4 -43.81 -8.28 -25.82
C ALA A 4 -42.51 -7.54 -25.44
N SER A 5 -42.58 -6.95 -24.25
CA SER A 5 -41.49 -6.38 -23.48
C SER A 5 -40.25 -7.27 -23.45
N GLY A 6 -39.10 -6.63 -23.64
CA GLY A 6 -37.77 -7.23 -23.66
C GLY A 6 -37.52 -8.13 -22.45
N ARG A 7 -37.28 -9.42 -22.73
CA ARG A 7 -36.66 -10.33 -21.78
C ARG A 7 -35.19 -10.42 -22.16
N GLY A 8 -34.36 -9.59 -21.51
CA GLY A 8 -32.92 -9.77 -21.56
C GLY A 8 -32.53 -11.19 -21.09
N PRO A 9 -31.29 -11.63 -21.35
CA PRO A 9 -30.82 -12.95 -20.94
C PRO A 9 -31.10 -13.17 -19.45
N GLN A 10 -31.82 -14.24 -19.11
CA GLN A 10 -32.09 -14.59 -17.72
C GLN A 10 -30.88 -15.34 -17.18
N ILE A 11 -30.08 -14.69 -16.34
CA ILE A 11 -29.00 -15.36 -15.61
C ILE A 11 -29.58 -16.36 -14.62
N THR A 12 -28.96 -17.52 -14.52
CA THR A 12 -29.27 -18.55 -13.53
C THR A 12 -28.83 -18.10 -12.13
N ALA A 13 -29.38 -18.72 -11.09
CA ALA A 13 -28.96 -18.45 -9.71
C ALA A 13 -27.46 -18.79 -9.49
N GLU A 14 -26.94 -19.77 -10.22
CA GLU A 14 -25.53 -20.19 -10.16
C GLU A 14 -24.62 -19.14 -10.81
N GLU A 15 -24.99 -18.62 -11.97
CA GLU A 15 -24.28 -17.51 -12.64
C GLU A 15 -24.31 -16.23 -11.78
N ALA A 16 -25.44 -15.93 -11.13
CA ALA A 16 -25.55 -14.79 -10.22
C ALA A 16 -24.61 -14.95 -9.00
N ALA A 17 -24.54 -16.16 -8.42
CA ALA A 17 -23.64 -16.44 -7.30
C ALA A 17 -22.17 -16.39 -7.72
N GLU A 18 -21.83 -16.82 -8.94
CA GLU A 18 -20.48 -16.71 -9.48
C GLU A 18 -20.06 -15.26 -9.71
N LEU A 19 -20.95 -14.44 -10.28
CA LEU A 19 -20.71 -13.01 -10.48
C LEU A 19 -20.49 -12.28 -9.15
N GLU A 20 -21.25 -12.61 -8.11
CA GLU A 20 -21.06 -11.99 -6.80
C GLU A 20 -19.70 -12.40 -6.20
N ARG A 21 -19.34 -13.69 -6.25
CA ARG A 21 -18.00 -14.14 -5.81
C ARG A 21 -16.87 -13.46 -6.61
N ALA A 22 -17.06 -13.26 -7.92
CA ALA A 22 -16.09 -12.55 -8.75
C ALA A 22 -15.95 -11.08 -8.34
N ARG A 23 -17.08 -10.42 -8.04
CA ARG A 23 -17.10 -9.05 -7.53
C ARG A 23 -16.40 -8.94 -6.18
N GLU A 24 -16.69 -9.85 -5.25
CA GLU A 24 -16.04 -9.89 -3.94
C GLU A 24 -14.51 -10.06 -4.07
N ARG A 25 -14.06 -10.97 -4.95
CA ARG A 25 -12.63 -11.14 -5.24
C ARG A 25 -12.01 -9.87 -5.82
N MET A 26 -12.66 -9.23 -6.79
CA MET A 26 -12.18 -7.97 -7.37
C MET A 26 -12.04 -6.88 -6.29
N LEU A 27 -13.04 -6.73 -5.43
CA LEU A 27 -13.02 -5.75 -4.34
C LEU A 27 -11.92 -6.04 -3.31
N ALA A 28 -11.72 -7.31 -2.95
CA ALA A 28 -10.66 -7.73 -2.04
C ALA A 28 -9.27 -7.41 -2.64
N ARG A 29 -9.03 -7.76 -3.91
CA ARG A 29 -7.80 -7.41 -4.64
C ARG A 29 -7.59 -5.90 -4.69
N HIS A 30 -8.64 -5.14 -5.00
CA HIS A 30 -8.57 -3.68 -5.07
C HIS A 30 -8.13 -3.06 -3.74
N LYS A 31 -8.67 -3.54 -2.61
CA LYS A 31 -8.27 -3.07 -1.27
C LYS A 31 -6.79 -3.32 -0.96
N LEU A 32 -6.25 -4.46 -1.37
CA LEU A 32 -4.82 -4.76 -1.23
C LEU A 32 -3.97 -3.77 -2.04
N ILE A 33 -4.33 -3.54 -3.30
CA ILE A 33 -3.64 -2.59 -4.19
C ILE A 33 -3.69 -1.16 -3.63
N GLU A 34 -4.84 -0.71 -3.14
CA GLU A 34 -4.94 0.60 -2.48
C GLU A 34 -4.05 0.69 -1.24
N GLY A 35 -3.98 -0.38 -0.44
CA GLY A 35 -3.06 -0.49 0.69
C GLY A 35 -1.61 -0.28 0.27
N MET A 36 -1.19 -0.94 -0.81
CA MET A 36 0.16 -0.78 -1.38
C MET A 36 0.43 0.64 -1.86
N ILE A 37 -0.53 1.27 -2.55
CA ILE A 37 -0.39 2.66 -3.01
C ILE A 37 -0.20 3.60 -1.81
N ARG A 38 -1.04 3.48 -0.77
CA ARG A 38 -0.93 4.31 0.43
C ARG A 38 0.39 4.08 1.16
N ASN A 39 0.82 2.83 1.31
CA ASN A 39 2.09 2.51 1.93
C ASN A 39 3.27 3.11 1.14
N ASN A 40 3.26 3.00 -0.20
CA ASN A 40 4.28 3.62 -1.05
C ASN A 40 4.31 5.14 -0.89
N GLU A 41 3.15 5.81 -0.85
CA GLU A 41 3.06 7.25 -0.61
C GLU A 41 3.69 7.64 0.74
N MET A 42 3.40 6.87 1.80
CA MET A 42 3.97 7.10 3.12
C MET A 42 5.47 6.85 3.16
N GLN A 43 5.98 5.85 2.44
CA GLN A 43 7.42 5.60 2.32
C GLN A 43 8.14 6.78 1.65
N LEU A 44 7.60 7.32 0.56
CA LEU A 44 8.16 8.49 -0.12
C LEU A 44 8.19 9.73 0.79
N LYS A 45 7.12 9.97 1.54
CA LYS A 45 7.05 11.06 2.53
C LYS A 45 8.08 10.87 3.64
N ASN A 46 8.21 9.65 4.16
CA ASN A 46 9.17 9.32 5.19
C ASN A 46 10.62 9.51 4.69
N GLU A 47 10.95 9.03 3.49
CA GLU A 47 12.27 9.19 2.89
C GLU A 47 12.65 10.67 2.72
N SER A 48 11.72 11.48 2.19
CA SER A 48 11.92 12.93 2.06
C SER A 48 12.13 13.60 3.42
N ALA A 49 11.31 13.26 4.42
CA ALA A 49 11.45 13.80 5.77
C ALA A 49 12.76 13.37 6.44
N ARG A 50 13.21 12.13 6.20
CA ARG A 50 14.47 11.60 6.73
C ARG A 50 15.67 12.34 6.16
N GLY A 51 15.71 12.58 4.85
CA GLY A 51 16.78 13.38 4.23
C GLY A 51 16.89 14.78 4.84
N GLY A 52 15.76 15.45 5.10
CA GLY A 52 15.76 16.73 5.81
C GLY A 52 16.26 16.64 7.26
N ALA A 53 15.80 15.63 8.01
CA ALA A 53 16.18 15.43 9.40
C ALA A 53 17.67 15.06 9.57
N GLU A 54 18.25 14.32 8.63
CA GLU A 54 19.69 14.01 8.61
C GLU A 54 20.54 15.26 8.43
N ILE A 55 20.13 16.18 7.55
CA ILE A 55 20.79 17.48 7.38
C ILE A 55 20.72 18.31 8.67
N GLU A 56 19.54 18.37 9.29
CA GLU A 56 19.35 19.06 10.57
C GLU A 56 20.25 18.48 11.68
N LEU A 57 20.37 17.15 11.73
CA LEU A 57 21.23 16.45 12.69
C LEU A 57 22.71 16.82 12.50
N GLU A 58 23.20 16.84 11.27
CA GLU A 58 24.59 17.22 10.99
C GLU A 58 24.87 18.70 11.31
N CYS A 59 23.92 19.59 11.05
CA CYS A 59 24.01 20.99 11.49
C CYS A 59 24.10 21.09 13.02
N ALA A 60 23.20 20.41 13.74
CA ALA A 60 23.20 20.44 15.20
C ALA A 60 24.51 19.85 15.79
N ARG A 61 25.04 18.77 15.20
CA ARG A 61 26.35 18.20 15.58
C ARG A 61 27.48 19.22 15.43
N ARG A 62 27.49 19.96 14.32
CA ARG A 62 28.48 21.00 14.07
C ARG A 62 28.38 22.14 15.07
N ASP A 63 27.18 22.58 15.39
CA ASP A 63 26.95 23.72 16.28
C ASP A 63 27.29 23.36 17.74
N VAL A 64 27.04 22.11 18.17
CA VAL A 64 27.58 21.55 19.42
C VAL A 64 29.11 21.57 19.44
N ALA A 65 29.76 21.15 18.35
CA ALA A 65 31.22 21.15 18.26
C ALA A 65 31.83 22.56 18.31
N ARG A 66 31.07 23.59 17.95
CA ARG A 66 31.47 25.01 18.05
C ARG A 66 31.25 25.59 19.45
N GLY A 67 30.54 24.87 20.32
CA GLY A 67 30.18 25.35 21.66
C GLY A 67 29.02 26.35 21.65
N ASP A 68 28.16 26.30 20.63
CA ASP A 68 27.02 27.20 20.51
C ASP A 68 26.01 26.94 21.65
N ALA A 69 25.56 28.00 22.30
CA ALA A 69 24.64 27.90 23.43
C ALA A 69 23.29 27.30 22.99
N GLY A 70 22.85 26.23 23.66
CA GLY A 70 21.59 25.55 23.34
C GLY A 70 21.69 24.45 22.28
N ALA A 71 22.84 24.32 21.59
CA ALA A 71 23.04 23.32 20.53
C ALA A 71 22.87 21.86 21.03
N GLY A 72 23.16 21.58 22.30
CA GLY A 72 22.94 20.25 22.88
C GLY A 72 21.48 19.81 22.85
N ALA A 73 20.55 20.72 23.18
CA ALA A 73 19.12 20.43 23.15
C ALA A 73 18.59 20.30 21.70
N GLU A 74 19.18 21.04 20.76
CA GLU A 74 18.88 20.89 19.32
C GLU A 74 19.36 19.54 18.78
N LEU A 75 20.56 19.11 19.18
CA LEU A 75 21.11 17.81 18.82
C LEU A 75 20.23 16.66 19.34
N GLU A 76 19.76 16.75 20.58
CA GLU A 76 18.84 15.76 21.15
C GLU A 76 17.53 15.68 20.36
N ARG A 77 16.92 16.82 20.03
CA ARG A 77 15.69 16.88 19.23
C ARG A 77 15.89 16.31 17.82
N ALA A 78 16.98 16.69 17.14
CA ALA A 78 17.29 16.21 15.80
C ALA A 78 17.54 14.69 15.80
N THR A 79 18.26 14.19 16.81
CA THR A 79 18.51 12.75 17.00
C THR A 79 17.20 11.99 17.19
N ALA A 80 16.33 12.46 18.10
CA ALA A 80 15.04 11.83 18.35
C ALA A 80 14.15 11.82 17.11
N ARG A 81 14.16 12.90 16.32
CA ARG A 81 13.42 13.00 15.06
C ARG A 81 13.91 11.99 14.03
N VAL A 82 15.22 11.87 13.83
CA VAL A 82 15.80 10.87 12.92
C VAL A 82 15.45 9.45 13.37
N GLN A 83 15.53 9.17 14.67
CA GLN A 83 15.16 7.86 15.21
C GLN A 83 13.69 7.53 14.95
N ALA A 84 12.77 8.45 15.22
CA ALA A 84 11.35 8.24 14.96
C ALA A 84 11.06 7.98 13.47
N LEU A 85 11.75 8.69 12.57
CA LEU A 85 11.63 8.47 11.14
C LEU A 85 12.17 7.09 10.71
N HIS A 86 13.24 6.61 11.35
CA HIS A 86 13.76 5.27 11.10
C HIS A 86 12.80 4.18 11.57
N GLU A 87 12.23 4.32 12.76
CA GLU A 87 11.22 3.38 13.30
C GLU A 87 9.98 3.32 12.40
N GLU A 88 9.50 4.49 11.95
CA GLU A 88 8.40 4.57 10.99
C GLU A 88 8.75 3.92 9.65
N HIS A 89 9.98 4.10 9.15
CA HIS A 89 10.44 3.43 7.93
C HIS A 89 10.39 1.90 8.08
N GLN A 90 10.87 1.35 9.20
CA GLN A 90 10.83 -0.09 9.45
C GLN A 90 9.38 -0.61 9.47
N ARG A 91 8.48 0.11 10.15
CA ARG A 91 7.04 -0.20 10.17
C ARG A 91 6.45 -0.26 8.76
N LEU A 92 6.76 0.73 7.92
CA LEU A 92 6.27 0.81 6.54
C LEU A 92 6.83 -0.31 5.65
N VAL A 93 8.10 -0.70 5.84
CA VAL A 93 8.72 -1.82 5.13
C VAL A 93 8.04 -3.13 5.50
N SER A 94 7.82 -3.40 6.79
CA SER A 94 7.12 -4.61 7.24
C SER A 94 5.68 -4.65 6.72
N GLU A 95 4.97 -3.52 6.71
CA GLU A 95 3.63 -3.43 6.13
C GLU A 95 3.64 -3.71 4.62
N ARG A 96 4.63 -3.20 3.88
CA ARG A 96 4.81 -3.50 2.45
C ARG A 96 5.02 -4.99 2.21
N GLU A 97 5.88 -5.63 3.00
CA GLU A 97 6.15 -7.06 2.90
C GLU A 97 4.89 -7.88 3.15
N TRP A 98 4.11 -7.52 4.17
CA TRP A 98 2.83 -8.14 4.45
C TRP A 98 1.82 -7.95 3.32
N LEU A 99 1.70 -6.74 2.76
CA LEU A 99 0.82 -6.45 1.63
C LEU A 99 1.21 -7.26 0.37
N ASN A 100 2.52 -7.36 0.09
CA ASN A 100 3.03 -8.14 -1.03
C ASN A 100 2.75 -9.64 -0.86
N ALA A 101 2.99 -10.18 0.33
CA ALA A 101 2.67 -11.56 0.65
C ALA A 101 1.17 -11.83 0.52
N SER A 102 0.34 -10.94 1.08
CA SER A 102 -1.12 -11.03 1.02
C SER A 102 -1.64 -11.02 -0.42
N LEU A 103 -1.08 -10.16 -1.28
CA LEU A 103 -1.47 -10.11 -2.69
C LEU A 103 -1.04 -11.38 -3.45
N LEU A 104 0.18 -11.87 -3.19
CA LEU A 104 0.67 -13.10 -3.81
C LEU A 104 -0.18 -14.31 -3.41
N GLU A 105 -0.50 -14.45 -2.13
CA GLU A 105 -1.39 -15.50 -1.61
C GLU A 105 -2.79 -15.39 -2.22
N PHE A 106 -3.32 -14.18 -2.32
CA PHE A 106 -4.62 -13.92 -2.95
C PHE A 106 -4.65 -14.32 -4.43
N GLU A 107 -3.59 -14.00 -5.19
CA GLU A 107 -3.49 -14.33 -6.61
C GLU A 107 -3.14 -15.80 -6.88
N SER A 108 -2.50 -16.48 -5.92
CA SER A 108 -2.14 -17.91 -6.02
C SER A 108 -3.27 -18.87 -5.63
N GLY A 109 -4.38 -18.35 -5.08
CA GLY A 109 -5.56 -19.15 -4.78
C GLY A 109 -6.23 -19.73 -6.04
N PRO A 110 -7.06 -20.78 -5.91
CA PRO A 110 -7.71 -21.41 -7.05
C PRO A 110 -8.57 -20.38 -7.79
N SER A 111 -8.06 -19.96 -8.95
CA SER A 111 -8.82 -19.22 -9.94
C SER A 111 -9.95 -20.14 -10.42
N ALA A 112 -11.20 -19.79 -10.14
CA ALA A 112 -12.37 -20.44 -10.77
C ALA A 112 -12.43 -20.22 -12.30
N GLY A 113 -11.43 -19.56 -12.89
CA GLY A 113 -11.35 -19.20 -14.29
C GLY A 113 -10.04 -19.59 -14.94
N GLU A 114 -9.65 -20.87 -14.89
CA GLU A 114 -8.94 -21.50 -16.01
C GLU A 114 -9.94 -21.88 -17.13
N HIS A 115 -10.89 -21.00 -17.43
CA HIS A 115 -11.70 -21.12 -18.65
C HIS A 115 -10.83 -20.62 -19.82
N GLN A 116 -10.11 -21.57 -20.42
CA GLN A 116 -9.69 -21.63 -21.81
C GLN A 116 -9.82 -20.30 -22.59
N ARG A 117 -8.73 -19.53 -22.68
CA ARG A 117 -8.47 -18.76 -23.91
C ARG A 117 -7.99 -19.74 -24.98
N SER A 118 -8.93 -20.51 -25.52
CA SER A 118 -8.78 -21.15 -26.82
C SER A 118 -9.31 -20.17 -27.87
N GLY A 119 -8.48 -19.79 -28.85
CA GLY A 119 -8.84 -18.91 -29.97
C GLY A 119 -8.14 -17.54 -29.87
N HIS A 120 -7.24 -17.13 -30.75
CA HIS A 120 -7.03 -17.49 -32.15
C HIS A 120 -5.54 -17.60 -32.50
N ALA A 121 -5.24 -18.55 -33.39
CA ALA A 121 -4.01 -18.62 -34.18
C ALA A 121 -3.99 -17.53 -35.26
#